data_AF-A0AAD6SUR3-F1
#
_entry.id   AF-A0AAD6SUR3-F1
#
_cell.length_a   1.000
_cell.length_b   1.000
_cell.length_c   1.000
_cell.angle_alpha   90.00
_cell.angle_beta   90.00
_cell.angle_gamma   90.00
#
_symmetry.space_group_name_H-M   'P 1'
#
loop_
_entity.id
_entity.type
_entity.pdbx_description
1 polymer ?
#
loop_
_entity_poly.entity_id
_entity_poly.type
_entity_poly.pdbx_seq_one_letter_code
_entity_poly.pdbx_strand_id
1 'polypeptide(L)'
;MDVHRSRAECMIRLGDISEKNGDLLNALELWEMARPLFECSSQIKQIHAIDERMSRVDKDVKEQHQKNLAYLVELSVSTGKVDEVDEDSETELELDEAEVERVVI
;
A
#
# COMPACT_ATOMS: atom_id res chain seq x y z
N MET A 1 -7.74 2.96 22.06
CA MET A 1 -8.18 2.33 20.79
C MET A 1 -6.98 1.60 20.21
N ASP A 2 -7.14 0.34 19.80
CA ASP A 2 -6.09 -0.41 19.12
C ASP A 2 -6.12 -0.05 17.63
N VAL A 3 -5.10 0.72 17.19
CA VAL A 3 -4.99 1.23 15.82
C VAL A 3 -4.73 0.09 14.83
N HIS A 4 -3.96 -0.92 15.24
CA HIS A 4 -3.66 -2.09 14.40
C HIS A 4 -4.94 -2.89 14.14
N ARG A 5 -5.72 -3.14 15.20
CA ARG A 5 -7.01 -3.78 15.08
C ARG A 5 -7.96 -3.04 14.15
N SER A 6 -8.13 -1.73 14.36
CA SER A 6 -9.09 -0.93 13.58
C SER A 6 -8.70 -0.88 12.11
N ARG A 7 -7.40 -0.72 11.82
CA ARG A 7 -6.87 -0.76 10.45
C ARG A 7 -7.07 -2.13 9.79
N ALA A 8 -6.81 -3.21 10.52
CA ALA A 8 -6.97 -4.57 10.03
C ALA A 8 -8.45 -4.91 9.73
N GLU A 9 -9.37 -4.48 10.59
CA GLU A 9 -10.82 -4.64 10.36
C GLU A 9 -11.27 -3.89 9.10
N CYS A 10 -10.75 -2.68 8.85
CA CYS A 10 -11.01 -1.96 7.60
C CYS A 10 -10.49 -2.72 6.38
N MET A 11 -9.27 -3.26 6.44
CA MET A 11 -8.67 -4.02 5.34
C MET A 11 -9.46 -5.30 5.03
N ILE A 12 -9.92 -6.04 6.04
CA ILE A 12 -10.80 -7.20 5.80
C ILE A 12 -12.08 -6.78 5.09
N ARG A 13 -12.73 -5.71 5.56
CA ARG A 13 -14.00 -5.27 4.95
C ARG A 13 -13.82 -4.85 3.50
N LEU A 14 -12.72 -4.17 3.19
CA LEU A 14 -12.38 -3.82 1.81
C LEU A 14 -12.13 -5.09 0.98
N GLY A 15 -11.39 -6.06 1.51
CA GLY A 15 -11.16 -7.34 0.84
C GLY A 15 -12.45 -8.12 0.57
N ASP A 16 -13.37 -8.16 1.55
CA ASP A 16 -14.68 -8.79 1.41
C ASP A 16 -15.56 -8.07 0.35
N ILE A 17 -15.39 -6.75 0.17
CA ILE A 17 -16.06 -5.98 -0.90
C ILE A 17 -15.44 -6.32 -2.26
N SER A 18 -14.10 -6.37 -2.34
CA SER A 18 -13.39 -6.75 -3.58
C SER A 18 -13.74 -8.17 -4.02
N GLU A 19 -13.81 -9.13 -3.08
CA GLU A 19 -14.25 -10.50 -3.34
C GLU A 19 -15.67 -10.53 -3.94
N LYS A 20 -16.61 -9.77 -3.36
CA LYS A 20 -17.99 -9.66 -3.88
C LYS A 20 -18.07 -9.03 -5.26
N ASN A 21 -17.13 -8.15 -5.59
CA ASN A 21 -17.02 -7.53 -6.91
C ASN A 21 -16.31 -8.44 -7.93
N GLY A 22 -15.84 -9.62 -7.53
CA GLY A 22 -15.09 -10.56 -8.38
C GLY A 22 -13.61 -10.23 -8.51
N ASP A 23 -13.12 -9.20 -7.82
CA ASP A 23 -11.71 -8.80 -7.81
C ASP A 23 -10.93 -9.56 -6.73
N LEU A 24 -10.67 -10.84 -7.02
CA LEU A 24 -10.00 -11.75 -6.09
C LEU A 24 -8.52 -11.41 -5.85
N LEU A 25 -7.87 -10.73 -6.80
CA LEU A 25 -6.46 -10.37 -6.68
C LEU A 25 -6.29 -9.23 -5.67
N ASN A 26 -7.11 -8.19 -5.78
CA ASN A 26 -7.16 -7.11 -4.80
C ASN A 26 -7.64 -7.59 -3.42
N ALA A 27 -8.60 -8.53 -3.38
CA ALA A 27 -9.03 -9.14 -2.12
C ALA A 27 -7.87 -9.88 -1.41
N LEU A 28 -7.08 -10.66 -2.15
CA LEU A 28 -5.88 -11.32 -1.62
C LEU A 28 -4.88 -10.33 -1.04
N GLU A 29 -4.57 -9.26 -1.77
CA GLU A 29 -3.63 -8.22 -1.32
C GLU A 29 -4.10 -7.59 0.00
N LEU A 30 -5.39 -7.25 0.09
CA LEU A 30 -5.98 -6.65 1.29
C LEU A 30 -5.95 -7.61 2.49
N TRP A 31 -6.20 -8.89 2.27
CA TRP A 31 -6.14 -9.91 3.33
C TRP A 31 -4.71 -10.19 3.79
N GLU A 32 -3.74 -10.25 2.88
CA GLU A 32 -2.31 -10.39 3.21
C GLU A 32 -1.80 -9.20 4.03
N MET A 33 -2.21 -7.98 3.71
CA MET A 33 -1.88 -6.78 4.49
C MET A 33 -2.54 -6.76 5.88
N ALA A 34 -3.75 -7.33 6.01
CA ALA A 34 -4.47 -7.36 7.28
C ALA A 34 -3.88 -8.37 8.27
N ARG A 35 -3.32 -9.48 7.79
CA ARG A 35 -2.78 -10.58 8.60
C ARG A 35 -1.74 -10.13 9.63
N PRO A 36 -0.65 -9.41 9.28
CA PRO A 36 0.35 -8.97 10.26
C PRO A 36 -0.22 -7.97 11.29
N LEU A 37 -1.24 -7.18 10.92
CA LEU A 37 -1.88 -6.25 11.85
C LEU A 37 -2.70 -6.99 12.93
N PHE A 38 -3.31 -8.13 12.58
CA PHE A 38 -3.95 -9.00 13.55
C PHE A 38 -2.95 -9.78 14.40
N GLU A 39 -1.77 -10.12 13.87
CA GLU A 39 -0.66 -10.67 14.66
C GLU A 39 -0.19 -9.68 15.72
N CYS A 40 0.06 -8.42 15.34
CA CYS A 40 0.47 -7.37 16.29
C CYS A 40 -0.55 -7.14 17.41
N SER A 41 -1.85 -7.29 17.11
CA SER A 41 -2.94 -7.15 18.09
C SER A 41 -3.33 -8.47 18.77
N SER A 42 -2.57 -9.56 18.57
CA SER A 42 -2.82 -10.90 19.14
C SER A 42 -4.22 -11.48 18.84
N GLN A 43 -4.81 -11.11 17.71
CA GLN A 43 -6.16 -11.53 17.31
C GLN A 43 -6.14 -12.81 16.47
N ILE A 44 -5.76 -13.92 17.11
CA ILE A 44 -5.56 -15.24 16.45
C ILE A 44 -6.81 -15.72 15.67
N LYS A 45 -8.02 -15.45 16.19
CA LYS A 45 -9.27 -15.81 15.49
C LYS A 45 -9.41 -15.12 14.13
N GLN A 46 -8.94 -13.87 14.03
CA GLN A 46 -9.01 -13.11 12.77
C GLN A 46 -7.96 -13.60 11.78
N ILE A 47 -6.79 -14.01 12.26
CA ILE A 47 -5.75 -14.65 11.43
C ILE A 47 -6.31 -15.93 10.79
N HIS A 48 -6.92 -16.82 11.58
CA HIS A 48 -7.55 -18.02 11.03
C HIS A 48 -8.66 -17.71 10.02
N ALA A 49 -9.46 -16.68 10.27
CA ALA A 49 -10.50 -16.26 9.34
C ALA A 49 -9.92 -15.68 8.03
N ILE A 50 -8.75 -15.06 8.06
CA ILE A 50 -8.03 -14.63 6.86
C ILE A 50 -7.49 -15.86 6.12
N ASP A 51 -6.84 -16.79 6.82
CA ASP A 51 -6.27 -17.99 6.22
C ASP A 51 -7.37 -18.83 5.51
N GLU A 52 -8.55 -18.94 6.13
CA GLU A 52 -9.71 -19.60 5.53
C GLU A 52 -10.18 -18.88 4.25
N ARG A 53 -10.31 -17.55 4.27
CA ARG A 53 -10.67 -16.76 3.07
C ARG A 53 -9.66 -16.99 1.95
N MET A 54 -8.38 -16.84 2.25
CA MET A 54 -7.31 -17.05 1.28
C MET A 54 -7.33 -18.46 0.74
N SER A 55 -7.66 -19.48 1.54
CA SER A 55 -7.73 -20.87 1.06
C SER A 55 -8.74 -21.08 -0.07
N ARG A 56 -9.83 -20.30 -0.09
CA ARG A 56 -10.89 -20.39 -1.11
C ARG A 56 -10.52 -19.76 -2.46
N VAL A 57 -9.51 -18.91 -2.51
CA VAL A 57 -9.08 -18.29 -3.76
C VAL A 57 -8.33 -19.30 -4.62
N ASP A 58 -8.64 -19.32 -5.92
CA ASP A 58 -8.04 -20.23 -6.89
C ASP A 58 -6.51 -20.11 -6.92
N LYS A 59 -5.85 -21.25 -7.17
CA LYS A 59 -4.39 -21.34 -7.19
C LYS A 59 -3.76 -20.43 -8.25
N ASP A 60 -4.40 -20.31 -9.41
CA ASP A 60 -3.90 -19.49 -10.51
C ASP A 60 -3.89 -18.00 -10.13
N VAL A 61 -4.90 -17.53 -9.40
CA VAL A 61 -4.98 -16.15 -8.91
C VAL A 61 -3.91 -15.89 -7.86
N LYS A 62 -3.65 -16.86 -6.96
CA LYS A 62 -2.56 -16.77 -5.97
C LYS A 62 -1.19 -16.74 -6.65
N GLU A 63 -0.96 -17.56 -7.66
CA GLU A 63 0.28 -17.58 -8.41
C GLU A 63 0.51 -16.26 -9.15
N GLN A 64 -0.55 -15.70 -9.74
CA GLN A 64 -0.49 -14.39 -10.38
C GLN A 64 -0.15 -13.29 -9.38
N HIS A 65 -0.76 -13.31 -8.19
CA HIS A 65 -0.46 -12.37 -7.10
C HIS A 65 1.01 -12.48 -6.67
N GLN A 66 1.53 -13.70 -6.48
CA GLN A 66 2.95 -13.92 -6.15
C GLN A 66 3.90 -13.41 -7.24
N LYS A 67 3.57 -13.60 -8.52
CA LYS A 67 4.36 -13.04 -9.63
C LYS A 67 4.34 -11.51 -9.62
N ASN A 68 3.18 -10.90 -9.37
CA ASN A 68 3.07 -9.44 -9.27
C ASN A 68 3.93 -8.89 -8.12
N LEU A 69 3.88 -9.53 -6.95
CA LEU A 69 4.74 -9.18 -5.81
C LEU A 69 6.23 -9.32 -6.14
N ALA A 70 6.64 -10.44 -6.76
CA ALA A 70 8.04 -10.67 -7.15
C ALA A 70 8.54 -9.58 -8.12
N TYR A 71 7.72 -9.20 -9.10
CA TYR A 71 8.04 -8.15 -10.05
C TYR A 71 8.22 -6.78 -9.37
N LEU A 72 7.36 -6.43 -8.40
CA LEU A 72 7.50 -5.19 -7.63
C LEU A 72 8.79 -5.17 -6.80
N VAL A 73 9.18 -6.31 -6.22
CA VAL A 73 10.45 -6.44 -5.49
C VAL A 73 11.64 -6.24 -6.43
N GLU A 74 11.65 -6.89 -7.60
CA GLU A 74 12.72 -6.71 -8.61
C GLU A 74 12.85 -5.25 -9.06
N LEU A 75 11.72 -4.58 -9.31
CA LEU A 75 11.71 -3.16 -9.63
C LEU A 75 12.29 -2.31 -8.51
N SER A 76 11.90 -2.55 -7.25
CA SER A 76 12.40 -1.79 -6.09
C SER A 76 13.92 -1.93 -5.89
N VAL A 77 14.47 -3.11 -6.15
CA VAL A 77 15.92 -3.37 -6.10
C VAL A 77 16.64 -2.61 -7.22
N SER A 78 16.04 -2.53 -8.40
CA SER A 78 16.61 -1.79 -9.53
C SER A 78 16.63 -0.27 -9.32
N THR A 79 15.63 0.28 -8.61
CA THR A 79 15.54 1.72 -8.28
C THR A 79 16.32 2.12 -7.03
N GLY A 80 16.84 1.17 -6.26
CA GLY A 80 17.65 1.41 -5.05
C GLY A 80 19.09 1.86 -5.33
N LYS A 81 19.52 1.97 -6.59
CA LYS A 81 20.72 2.70 -6.99
C LYS A 81 20.36 4.16 -7.26
N VAL A 82 19.95 4.87 -6.21
CA VAL A 82 20.06 6.33 -6.22
C VAL A 82 21.38 6.58 -5.51
N ASP A 83 22.43 6.80 -6.30
CA ASP A 83 23.69 7.30 -5.76
C ASP A 83 23.38 8.54 -4.91
N GLU A 84 24.00 8.62 -3.74
CA GLU A 84 23.91 9.72 -2.79
C GLU A 84 23.98 11.05 -3.56
N VAL A 85 22.89 11.82 -3.54
CA VAL A 85 22.89 13.18 -4.05
C VAL A 85 23.64 14.00 -3.02
N ASP A 86 24.88 14.38 -3.34
CA ASP A 86 25.69 15.33 -2.57
C ASP A 86 24.84 16.57 -2.22
N GLU A 87 24.68 16.83 -0.92
CA GLU A 87 23.87 17.90 -0.31
C GLU A 87 24.40 19.33 -0.55
N ASP A 88 25.19 19.59 -1.60
CA ASP A 88 25.89 20.87 -1.78
C ASP A 88 25.50 21.64 -3.05
N SER A 89 24.19 21.81 -3.29
CA SER A 89 23.73 22.84 -4.25
C SER A 89 22.65 23.73 -3.65
N GLU A 90 23.10 24.66 -2.81
CA GLU A 90 22.37 25.88 -2.51
C GLU A 90 22.09 26.61 -3.83
N THR A 91 20.84 26.55 -4.29
CA THR A 91 20.36 27.42 -5.36
C THR A 91 19.71 28.63 -4.71
N GLU A 92 20.45 29.73 -4.64
CA GLU A 92 19.91 31.05 -4.36
C GLU A 92 18.88 31.40 -5.46
N LEU A 93 17.60 31.36 -5.10
CA LEU A 93 16.54 31.96 -5.90
C LEU A 93 16.39 33.42 -5.47
N GLU A 94 17.04 34.32 -6.19
CA GLU A 94 16.69 35.75 -6.19
C GLU A 94 15.28 35.89 -6.77
N LEU A 95 14.30 36.20 -5.92
CA LEU A 95 12.97 36.62 -6.33
C LEU A 95 13.01 38.11 -6.65
N ASP A 96 13.07 38.45 -7.93
CA ASP A 96 12.79 39.81 -8.41
C ASP A 96 11.31 40.15 -8.14
N GLU A 97 11.09 41.10 -7.22
CA GLU A 97 9.80 41.72 -6.96
C GLU A 97 9.40 42.62 -8.15
N ALA A 98 8.68 42.06 -9.13
CA ALA A 98 8.06 42.83 -10.21
C ALA A 98 6.54 43.00 -9.96
N GLU A 99 6.22 44.19 -9.43
CA GLU A 99 5.03 45.01 -9.63
C GLU A 99 3.64 44.35 -9.52
N VAL A 100 3.06 44.51 -8.33
CA VAL A 100 1.60 44.52 -8.13
C VAL A 100 1.11 45.95 -8.34
N GLU A 101 0.52 46.25 -9.50
CA GLU A 101 -0.55 47.25 -9.55
C GLU A 101 -1.62 46.84 -10.57
N ARG A 102 -2.63 46.13 -10.05
CA ARG A 102 -3.88 45.88 -10.76
C ARG A 102 -4.63 47.20 -10.88
N VAL A 103 -4.81 47.64 -12.11
CA VAL A 103 -5.81 48.62 -12.54
C VAL A 103 -7.17 48.24 -11.94
N VAL A 104 -7.68 49.06 -11.01
CA VAL A 104 -9.08 49.07 -10.63
C VAL A 104 -9.77 50.13 -11.47
N ILE A 105 -10.90 49.71 -12.04
CA ILE A 105 -11.83 50.42 -12.91
C ILE A 105 -12.31 51.73 -12.29
#